data_AF-A0A9W6I9B8-F1
#
_entry.id   AF-A0A9W6I9B8-F1
#
_cell.length_a   1.000
_cell.length_b   1.000
_cell.length_c   1.000
_cell.angle_alpha   90.00
_cell.angle_beta   90.00
_cell.angle_gamma   90.00
#
_symmetry.space_group_name_H-M   'P 1'
#
loop_
_entity.id
_entity.type
_entity.pdbx_description
1 polymer ?
#
loop_
_entity_poly.entity_id
_entity_poly.type
_entity_poly.pdbx_seq_one_letter_code
_entity_poly.pdbx_strand_id
1 'polypeptide(L)'
;MAARALARAQAGEEDRLCGRVLEGQPVRDVYEYAVIRVIPRVERGELINAGVLLYCQPRDYLCARVELDEARLRALDAHADLDGVRHALGAYQRSCLGEEGPLTEESLGSRFRWLTAPRSTIVQTGPVHAGLTSDPETELEHLVTRLVRTL
;
A
#
# COMPACT_ATOMS: atom_id res chain seq x y z
N MET A 1 -74.44 1.85 21.96
CA MET A 1 -73.84 0.55 22.32
C MET A 1 -73.39 -0.16 21.05
N ALA A 2 -72.28 0.28 20.48
CA ALA A 2 -71.68 -0.29 19.27
C ALA A 2 -70.18 0.04 19.21
N ALA A 3 -69.39 -1.03 19.03
CA ALA A 3 -68.19 -1.16 18.19
C ALA A 3 -66.88 -0.38 18.49
N ARG A 4 -65.84 -1.21 18.67
CA ARG A 4 -64.46 -1.09 18.13
C ARG A 4 -63.48 -0.12 18.80
N ALA A 5 -62.80 -0.66 19.81
CA ALA A 5 -61.37 -0.48 19.98
C ALA A 5 -60.62 -1.49 19.08
N LEU A 6 -59.70 -1.01 18.23
CA LEU A 6 -58.35 -1.55 17.99
C LEU A 6 -57.75 -1.06 16.66
N ALA A 7 -56.57 -0.45 16.80
CA ALA A 7 -55.45 -0.41 15.88
C ALA A 7 -55.66 0.27 14.50
N ARG A 8 -55.41 1.58 14.49
CA ARG A 8 -54.83 2.25 13.31
C ARG A 8 -53.35 1.86 13.18
N ALA A 9 -53.00 1.55 11.96
CA ALA A 9 -51.66 1.31 11.43
C ALA A 9 -50.66 2.42 11.78
N GLN A 10 -49.37 2.06 11.87
CA GLN A 10 -48.41 2.38 10.80
C GLN A 10 -47.02 1.78 11.11
N ALA A 11 -46.43 1.22 10.05
CA ALA A 11 -45.06 0.75 9.96
C ALA A 11 -44.06 1.91 9.91
N GLY A 12 -42.81 1.60 10.26
CA GLY A 12 -41.62 2.45 10.33
C GLY A 12 -40.78 1.93 11.48
N GLU A 13 -39.93 0.90 11.33
CA GLU A 13 -38.80 0.75 10.40
C GLU A 13 -37.92 2.02 10.35
N GLU A 14 -36.64 1.77 10.59
CA GLU A 14 -35.49 2.67 10.51
C GLU A 14 -35.13 3.44 11.78
N ASP A 15 -33.87 3.26 12.16
CA ASP A 15 -33.08 4.07 13.08
C ASP A 15 -33.05 3.66 14.56
N ARG A 16 -32.54 2.43 14.84
CA ARG A 16 -31.98 2.09 16.15
C ARG A 16 -30.67 1.30 16.06
N LEU A 17 -29.59 2.08 16.20
CA LEU A 17 -28.29 1.72 16.76
C LEU A 17 -27.35 0.83 15.92
N CYS A 18 -26.84 1.40 14.82
CA CYS A 18 -25.43 1.17 14.47
C CYS A 18 -24.55 1.69 15.64
N GLY A 19 -23.53 0.89 15.96
CA GLY A 19 -22.76 0.90 17.19
C GLY A 19 -22.40 2.26 17.80
N ARG A 20 -22.54 2.33 19.14
CA ARG A 20 -21.83 3.27 20.01
C ARG A 20 -20.39 3.48 19.50
N VAL A 21 -20.05 4.71 19.13
CA VAL A 21 -18.64 5.12 19.03
C VAL A 21 -18.08 5.04 20.46
N LEU A 22 -17.19 4.08 20.71
CA LEU A 22 -16.45 4.01 21.96
C LEU A 22 -15.52 5.22 22.00
N GLU A 23 -15.76 6.14 22.94
CA GLU A 23 -14.85 7.24 23.24
C GLU A 23 -13.45 6.67 23.50
N GLY A 24 -12.49 7.04 22.65
CA GLY A 24 -11.07 6.72 22.83
C GLY A 24 -10.40 5.85 21.77
N GLN A 25 -11.04 5.50 20.65
CA GLN A 25 -10.31 4.85 19.55
C GLN A 25 -9.38 5.87 18.85
N PRO A 26 -8.07 5.57 18.70
CA PRO A 26 -7.18 6.44 17.93
C PRO A 26 -7.73 6.57 16.51
N VAL A 27 -7.81 7.79 15.99
CA VAL A 27 -8.23 8.06 14.61
C VAL A 27 -7.31 7.28 13.69
N ARG A 28 -7.89 6.40 12.88
CA ARG A 28 -7.17 5.63 11.87
C ARG A 28 -7.53 6.14 10.50
N ASP A 29 -6.50 6.41 9.71
CA ASP A 29 -6.61 6.88 8.34
C ASP A 29 -6.39 5.73 7.36
N VAL A 30 -7.08 5.81 6.23
CA VAL A 30 -6.88 4.85 5.13
C VAL A 30 -5.51 5.09 4.51
N TYR A 31 -4.78 4.01 4.28
CA TYR A 31 -3.58 4.01 3.47
C TYR A 31 -3.68 2.94 2.37
N GLU A 32 -2.98 3.18 1.28
CA GLU A 32 -2.75 2.24 0.20
C GLU A 32 -1.28 1.82 0.21
N TYR A 33 -0.98 0.57 -0.12
CA TYR A 33 0.40 0.10 -0.27
C TYR A 33 0.54 -0.89 -1.42
N ALA A 34 1.75 -0.97 -1.96
CA ALA A 34 2.15 -1.99 -2.91
C ALA A 34 3.53 -2.52 -2.55
N VAL A 35 3.71 -3.84 -2.70
CA VAL A 35 5.01 -4.47 -2.52
C VAL A 35 5.86 -4.22 -3.77
N ILE A 36 7.07 -3.72 -3.60
CA ILE A 36 8.07 -3.59 -4.66
C ILE A 36 8.75 -4.96 -4.79
N ARG A 37 8.76 -5.49 -6.01
CA ARG A 37 9.22 -6.83 -6.36
C ARG A 37 10.35 -6.76 -7.36
N VAL A 38 11.30 -7.67 -7.24
CA VAL A 38 12.37 -7.88 -8.21
C VAL A 38 12.15 -9.21 -8.89
N ILE A 39 12.04 -9.17 -10.22
CA ILE A 39 11.86 -10.31 -11.12
C ILE A 39 13.12 -10.39 -11.99
N PRO A 40 14.16 -11.16 -11.59
CA PRO A 40 15.44 -11.20 -12.32
C PRO A 40 15.29 -11.62 -13.79
N ARG A 41 14.29 -12.47 -14.09
CA ARG A 41 13.94 -12.90 -15.44
C ARG A 41 12.44 -12.75 -15.65
N VAL A 42 12.05 -11.67 -16.35
CA VAL A 42 10.64 -11.33 -16.62
C VAL A 42 9.89 -12.50 -17.26
N GLU A 43 10.51 -13.20 -18.21
CA GLU A 43 9.90 -14.34 -18.91
C GLU A 43 9.60 -15.55 -18.00
N ARG A 44 10.33 -15.70 -16.89
CA ARG A 44 10.11 -16.81 -15.93
C ARG A 44 9.18 -16.41 -14.79
N GLY A 45 9.08 -15.11 -14.49
CA GLY A 45 8.19 -14.58 -13.45
C GLY A 45 8.60 -14.92 -12.01
N GLU A 46 9.77 -15.53 -11.80
CA GLU A 46 10.34 -15.74 -10.47
C GLU A 46 10.61 -14.39 -9.81
N LEU A 47 10.30 -14.25 -8.52
CA LEU A 47 10.41 -12.96 -7.86
C LEU A 47 10.81 -13.05 -6.39
N ILE A 48 11.39 -11.95 -5.91
CA ILE A 48 11.53 -11.66 -4.48
C ILE A 48 10.88 -10.31 -4.17
N ASN A 49 10.38 -10.17 -2.96
CA ASN A 49 9.99 -8.86 -2.44
C ASN A 49 11.26 -8.10 -2.06
N ALA A 50 11.33 -6.81 -2.39
CA ALA A 50 12.50 -5.97 -2.15
C ALA A 50 12.13 -4.59 -1.58
N GLY A 51 10.86 -4.37 -1.23
CA GLY A 51 10.43 -3.12 -0.63
C GLY A 51 8.92 -2.99 -0.54
N VAL A 52 8.48 -1.88 0.04
CA VAL A 52 7.08 -1.47 0.14
C VAL A 52 6.99 0.01 -0.20
N LEU A 53 6.01 0.35 -1.03
CA LEU A 53 5.56 1.72 -1.28
C LEU A 53 4.25 1.92 -0.54
N LEU A 54 4.16 2.95 0.31
CA LEU A 54 2.96 3.29 1.07
C LEU A 54 2.54 4.73 0.80
N TYR A 55 1.24 4.91 0.62
CA TYR A 55 0.59 6.20 0.43
C TYR A 55 -0.57 6.36 1.42
N CYS A 56 -0.61 7.47 2.15
CA CYS A 56 -1.70 7.82 3.05
C CYS A 56 -2.13 9.26 2.78
N GLN A 57 -3.23 9.42 2.04
CA GLN A 57 -3.74 10.73 1.62
C GLN A 57 -4.07 11.65 2.81
N PRO A 58 -4.78 11.20 3.87
CA PRO A 58 -5.11 12.10 4.99
C PRO A 58 -3.90 12.62 5.77
N ARG A 59 -2.73 11.99 5.58
CA ARG A 59 -1.47 12.32 6.26
C ARG A 59 -0.44 12.96 5.34
N ASP A 60 -0.78 13.26 4.08
CA ASP A 60 0.15 13.72 3.05
C ASP A 60 1.45 12.89 2.99
N TYR A 61 1.32 11.57 3.14
CA TYR A 61 2.44 10.67 3.28
C TYR A 61 2.59 9.80 2.03
N LEU A 62 3.76 9.83 1.40
CA LEU A 62 4.19 8.90 0.36
C LEU A 62 5.63 8.50 0.62
N CYS A 63 5.87 7.21 0.77
CA CYS A 63 7.23 6.74 1.01
C CYS A 63 7.46 5.32 0.50
N ALA A 64 8.64 5.10 -0.05
CA ALA A 64 9.16 3.78 -0.36
C ALA A 64 10.28 3.41 0.63
N ARG A 65 10.24 2.19 1.13
CA ARG A 65 11.35 1.56 1.86
C ARG A 65 11.76 0.31 1.08
N VAL A 66 13.05 0.19 0.78
CA VAL A 66 13.58 -0.87 -0.07
C VAL A 66 14.75 -1.57 0.63
N GLU A 67 14.76 -2.90 0.54
CA GLU A 67 15.80 -3.77 1.07
C GLU A 67 15.99 -4.93 0.11
N LEU A 68 17.22 -5.09 -0.38
CA LEU A 68 17.54 -6.12 -1.36
C LEU A 68 18.35 -7.25 -0.70
N ASP A 69 17.76 -8.44 -0.66
CA ASP A 69 18.49 -9.68 -0.37
C ASP A 69 19.19 -10.17 -1.66
N GLU A 70 20.45 -9.74 -1.83
CA GLU A 70 21.25 -10.10 -3.00
C GLU A 70 21.52 -11.60 -3.11
N ALA A 71 21.67 -12.29 -1.97
CA ALA A 71 21.97 -13.72 -1.96
C ALA A 71 20.77 -14.49 -2.49
N ARG A 72 19.55 -14.14 -2.04
CA ARG A 72 18.30 -14.72 -2.54
C ARG A 72 18.06 -14.38 -4.01
N LEU A 73 18.36 -13.15 -4.43
CA LEU A 73 18.25 -12.78 -5.84
C LEU A 73 19.20 -13.61 -6.73
N ARG A 74 20.47 -13.75 -6.32
CA ARG A 74 21.45 -14.58 -7.04
C ARG A 74 21.12 -16.06 -7.02
N ALA A 75 20.37 -16.54 -6.02
CA ALA A 75 19.88 -17.91 -6.00
C ALA A 75 18.82 -18.16 -7.09
N LEU A 76 18.01 -17.16 -7.46
CA LEU A 76 17.07 -17.24 -8.58
C LEU A 76 17.75 -17.04 -9.94
N ASP A 77 18.72 -16.14 -10.00
CA ASP A 77 19.53 -15.91 -11.20
C ASP A 77 20.97 -15.51 -10.84
N ALA A 78 21.92 -16.41 -11.09
CA ALA A 78 23.33 -16.19 -10.82
C ALA A 78 23.93 -14.99 -11.57
N HIS A 79 23.28 -14.55 -12.65
CA HIS A 79 23.72 -13.42 -13.48
C HIS A 79 22.85 -12.16 -13.30
N ALA A 80 22.05 -12.07 -12.24
CA ALA A 80 21.25 -10.88 -11.95
C ALA A 80 22.13 -9.62 -11.84
N ASP A 81 21.75 -8.55 -12.56
CA ASP A 81 22.39 -7.24 -12.50
C ASP A 81 21.99 -6.50 -11.21
N LEU A 82 22.81 -6.66 -10.17
CA LEU A 82 22.51 -6.07 -8.87
C LEU A 82 22.60 -4.55 -8.85
N ASP A 83 23.51 -3.97 -9.64
CA ASP A 83 23.67 -2.51 -9.69
C ASP A 83 22.46 -1.87 -10.38
N GLY A 84 22.00 -2.44 -11.49
CA GLY A 84 20.77 -2.03 -12.16
C GLY A 84 19.54 -2.17 -11.26
N VAL A 85 19.44 -3.27 -10.50
CA VAL A 85 18.35 -3.47 -9.52
C VAL A 85 18.42 -2.42 -8.41
N ARG A 86 19.59 -2.18 -7.80
CA ARG A 86 19.77 -1.16 -6.75
C ARG A 86 19.42 0.23 -7.27
N HIS A 87 19.85 0.57 -8.48
CA HIS A 87 19.52 1.84 -9.11
C HIS A 87 18.00 2.01 -9.30
N ALA A 88 17.32 0.98 -9.81
CA ALA A 88 15.88 0.98 -10.01
C ALA A 88 15.10 1.05 -8.68
N LEU A 89 15.53 0.33 -7.64
CA LEU A 89 14.93 0.41 -6.30
C LEU A 89 15.09 1.82 -5.70
N GLY A 90 16.28 2.41 -5.81
CA GLY A 90 16.54 3.78 -5.34
C GLY A 90 15.69 4.84 -6.06
N ALA A 91 15.30 4.58 -7.32
CA ALA A 91 14.42 5.48 -8.06
C ALA A 91 13.02 5.58 -7.43
N TYR A 92 12.49 4.52 -6.79
CA TYR A 92 11.23 4.61 -6.05
C TYR A 92 11.34 5.57 -4.86
N GLN A 93 12.43 5.52 -4.10
CA GLN A 93 12.65 6.40 -2.96
C GLN A 93 12.73 7.86 -3.40
N ARG A 94 13.55 8.16 -4.41
CA ARG A 94 13.68 9.52 -4.97
C ARG A 94 12.36 10.05 -5.54
N SER A 95 11.59 9.19 -6.21
CA SER A 95 10.28 9.56 -6.75
C SER A 95 9.27 9.92 -5.67
N CYS A 96 9.37 9.35 -4.47
CA CYS A 96 8.51 9.74 -3.35
C CYS A 96 8.82 11.16 -2.88
N LEU A 97 10.11 11.50 -2.76
CA LEU A 97 10.57 12.82 -2.32
C LEU A 97 10.30 13.91 -3.36
N GLY A 98 10.20 13.54 -4.64
CA GLY A 98 10.00 14.49 -5.74
C GLY A 98 11.23 15.31 -6.06
N GLU A 99 12.41 14.89 -5.58
CA GLU A 99 13.67 15.63 -5.75
C GLU A 99 14.08 15.75 -7.22
N GLU A 100 13.87 14.69 -8.00
CA GLU A 100 14.31 14.65 -9.41
C GLU A 100 13.42 13.72 -10.24
N GLY A 101 13.13 14.13 -11.48
CA GLY A 101 12.48 13.30 -12.50
C GLY A 101 11.10 13.80 -12.96
N PRO A 102 10.40 13.04 -13.82
CA PRO A 102 9.15 13.47 -14.45
C PRO A 102 7.97 13.62 -13.49
N LEU A 103 8.16 13.27 -12.21
CA LEU A 103 7.14 13.26 -11.17
C LEU A 103 7.28 14.43 -10.17
N THR A 104 8.30 15.29 -10.33
CA THR A 104 8.58 16.38 -9.40
C THR A 104 7.40 17.34 -9.20
N GLU A 105 6.65 17.65 -10.26
CA GLU A 105 5.50 18.56 -10.18
C GLU A 105 4.16 17.86 -9.86
N GLU A 106 4.19 16.53 -9.75
CA GLU A 106 2.98 15.73 -9.53
C GLU A 106 2.56 15.67 -8.06
N SER A 107 1.25 15.56 -7.82
CA SER A 107 0.70 15.30 -6.48
C SER A 107 1.17 13.94 -5.93
N LEU A 108 1.21 13.76 -4.61
CA LEU A 108 1.59 12.48 -4.01
C LEU A 108 0.72 11.31 -4.50
N GLY A 109 -0.59 11.53 -4.67
CA GLY A 109 -1.49 10.54 -5.23
C GLY A 109 -1.16 10.20 -6.69
N SER A 110 -0.89 11.20 -7.54
CA SER A 110 -0.43 10.99 -8.92
C SER A 110 0.85 10.16 -8.96
N ARG A 111 1.84 10.51 -8.10
CA ARG A 111 3.10 9.78 -7.99
C ARG A 111 2.88 8.34 -7.58
N PHE A 112 2.06 8.08 -6.57
CA PHE A 112 1.72 6.73 -6.14
C PHE A 112 1.10 5.91 -7.28
N ARG A 113 0.12 6.48 -7.99
CA ARG A 113 -0.53 5.83 -9.14
C ARG A 113 0.45 5.54 -10.27
N TRP A 114 1.36 6.48 -10.58
CA TRP A 114 2.40 6.27 -11.57
C TRP A 114 3.35 5.14 -11.14
N LEU A 115 3.83 5.20 -9.90
CA LEU A 115 4.79 4.23 -9.34
C LEU A 115 4.23 2.81 -9.27
N THR A 116 2.92 2.67 -9.05
CA THR A 116 2.22 1.38 -8.97
C THR A 116 1.68 0.86 -10.30
N ALA A 117 1.79 1.64 -11.38
CA ALA A 117 1.35 1.22 -12.70
C ALA A 117 2.10 -0.05 -13.15
N PRO A 118 1.43 -1.05 -13.76
CA PRO A 118 2.08 -2.26 -14.26
C PRO A 118 3.20 -1.96 -15.26
N ARG A 119 4.34 -2.64 -15.12
CA ARG A 119 5.49 -2.51 -16.05
C ARG A 119 6.12 -3.87 -16.31
N SER A 120 6.64 -4.06 -17.53
CA SER A 120 7.41 -5.25 -17.91
C SER A 120 8.91 -5.04 -17.67
N THR A 121 9.28 -4.62 -16.46
CA THR A 121 10.67 -4.32 -16.05
C THR A 121 11.16 -5.29 -14.99
N ILE A 122 12.45 -5.36 -14.71
CA ILE A 122 13.00 -6.24 -13.65
C ILE A 122 12.51 -5.83 -12.26
N VAL A 123 12.32 -4.53 -12.01
CA VAL A 123 11.68 -4.04 -10.77
C VAL A 123 10.26 -3.62 -11.09
N GLN A 124 9.29 -4.15 -10.35
CA GLN A 124 7.86 -3.91 -10.55
C GLN A 124 7.16 -3.74 -9.20
N THR A 125 5.94 -3.24 -9.21
CA THR A 125 5.04 -3.27 -8.04
C THR A 125 4.04 -4.40 -8.17
N GLY A 126 3.68 -5.01 -7.04
CA GLY A 126 2.52 -5.89 -6.93
C GLY A 126 1.18 -5.14 -6.97
N PRO A 127 0.06 -5.87 -6.77
CA PRO A 127 -1.24 -5.26 -6.61
C PRO A 127 -1.27 -4.23 -5.48
N VAL A 128 -2.12 -3.21 -5.64
CA VAL A 128 -2.37 -2.24 -4.58
C VAL A 128 -3.33 -2.85 -3.56
N HIS A 129 -2.97 -2.72 -2.30
CA HIS A 129 -3.76 -3.13 -1.15
C HIS A 129 -4.06 -1.92 -0.28
N ALA A 130 -5.07 -2.00 0.58
CA ALA A 130 -5.44 -0.92 1.50
C ALA A 130 -5.47 -1.41 2.95
N GLY A 131 -5.25 -0.48 3.88
CA GLY A 131 -5.32 -0.72 5.32
C GLY A 131 -5.71 0.54 6.10
N LEU A 132 -5.71 0.41 7.42
CA LEU A 132 -5.99 1.50 8.35
C LEU A 132 -4.81 1.68 9.30
N THR A 133 -4.30 2.89 9.42
CA THR A 133 -3.17 3.19 10.31
C THR A 133 -3.39 4.48 11.09
N SER A 134 -2.85 4.54 12.31
CA SER A 134 -2.71 5.79 13.06
C SER A 134 -1.38 6.50 12.80
N ASP A 135 -0.41 5.81 12.20
CA ASP A 135 0.91 6.33 11.83
C ASP A 135 1.44 5.59 10.57
N PRO A 136 1.46 6.25 9.41
CA PRO A 136 1.89 5.60 8.16
C PRO A 136 3.37 5.23 8.14
N GLU A 137 4.24 5.91 8.89
CA GLU A 137 5.67 5.56 8.91
C GLU A 137 5.93 4.28 9.70
N THR A 138 5.36 4.15 10.91
CA THR A 138 5.42 2.90 11.68
C THR A 138 4.78 1.74 10.92
N GLU A 139 3.66 1.98 10.22
CA GLU A 139 3.02 0.92 9.42
C GLU A 139 3.88 0.50 8.23
N LEU A 140 4.58 1.44 7.58
CA LEU A 140 5.50 1.11 6.50
C LEU A 140 6.64 0.19 6.99
N GLU A 141 7.23 0.49 8.14
CA GLU A 141 8.28 -0.34 8.75
C GLU A 141 7.77 -1.74 9.13
N HIS A 142 6.55 -1.80 9.67
CA HIS A 142 5.89 -3.06 9.98
C HIS A 142 5.67 -3.92 8.72
N LEU A 143 5.20 -3.31 7.62
CA LEU A 143 5.01 -4.01 6.34
C LEU A 143 6.33 -4.48 5.74
N VAL A 144 7.40 -3.68 5.79
CA VAL A 144 8.74 -4.10 5.32
C VAL A 144 9.24 -5.29 6.13
N THR A 145 9.13 -5.22 7.45
CA THR A 145 9.52 -6.31 8.35
C THR A 145 8.78 -7.62 8.03
N ARG A 146 7.49 -7.53 7.71
CA ARG A 146 6.67 -8.72 7.44
C ARG A 146 6.78 -9.27 6.03
N LEU A 147 6.95 -8.40 5.04
CA LEU A 147 6.81 -8.76 3.63
C LEU A 147 8.15 -8.85 2.89
N VAL A 148 9.21 -8.24 3.43
CA VAL A 148 10.52 -8.13 2.78
C VAL A 148 11.59 -8.84 3.58
N ARG A 149 11.71 -8.53 4.88
CA ARG A 149 12.74 -9.12 5.74
C ARG A 149 12.41 -10.58 6.05
N THR A 150 13.41 -11.43 5.94
CA THR A 150 13.33 -12.82 6.41
C THR A 150 13.69 -12.81 7.90
N LEU A 151 12.87 -13.46 8.74
CA LEU A 151 13.14 -13.64 10.18
C LEU A 151 14.36 -14.54 10.42
#